data_AF-A0AA35TQ68-F1
#
_entry.id   AF-A0AA35TQ68-F1
#
_cell.length_a   1.000
_cell.length_b   1.000
_cell.length_c   1.000
_cell.angle_alpha   90.00
_cell.angle_beta   90.00
_cell.angle_gamma   90.00
#
_symmetry.space_group_name_H-M   'P 1'
#
loop_
_entity.id
_entity.type
_entity.pdbx_description
1 polymer ?
#
loop_
_entity_poly.entity_id
_entity_poly.type
_entity_poly.pdbx_seq_one_letter_code
_entity_poly.pdbx_strand_id
1 'polypeptide(L)'
;MKPDDFYRERNRWCYEACLELLNRSEAINQVTVAHELDTMNVLEEVGGSSYLNQVVAVVPTSVHIEYYGRIVHRTATMRRLITVASDIAEIGFKDDPDVDSFAGRSRRPVVRHSFRSPHA
;
A
#
# COMPACT_ATOMS: atom_id res chain seq x y z
N MET A 1 -9.43 -9.39 3.96
CA MET A 1 -9.03 -7.97 4.01
C MET A 1 -8.06 -7.84 5.17
N LYS A 2 -7.09 -6.93 5.10
CA LYS A 2 -6.15 -6.66 6.19
C LYS A 2 -6.43 -5.28 6.80
N PRO A 3 -6.09 -5.03 8.07
CA PRO A 3 -6.20 -3.70 8.67
C PRO A 3 -5.57 -2.58 7.81
N ASP A 4 -4.40 -2.85 7.23
CA ASP A 4 -3.69 -1.89 6.35
C ASP A 4 -4.41 -1.60 5.03
N ASP A 5 -5.44 -2.37 4.66
CA ASP A 5 -6.26 -2.05 3.50
C ASP A 5 -7.12 -0.78 3.74
N PHE A 6 -7.34 -0.38 4.98
CA PHE A 6 -8.05 0.85 5.31
C PHE A 6 -7.15 2.08 5.20
N TYR A 7 -7.59 3.08 4.44
CA TYR A 7 -6.86 4.34 4.30
C TYR A 7 -6.92 5.21 5.56
N ARG A 8 -8.09 5.25 6.22
CA ARG A 8 -8.27 6.01 7.46
C ARG A 8 -7.91 5.15 8.65
N GLU A 9 -7.03 5.65 9.49
CA GLU A 9 -6.51 5.00 10.68
C GLU A 9 -7.62 4.55 11.65
N ARG A 10 -8.59 5.42 11.95
CA ARG A 10 -9.74 5.02 12.78
C ARG A 10 -10.51 3.79 12.27
N ASN A 11 -10.58 3.61 10.94
CA ASN A 11 -11.26 2.45 10.36
C ASN A 11 -10.39 1.19 10.46
N ARG A 12 -9.06 1.35 10.41
CA ARG A 12 -8.10 0.27 10.65
C ARG A 12 -8.25 -0.25 12.08
N TRP A 13 -8.23 0.63 13.08
CA TRP A 13 -8.42 0.26 14.48
C TRP A 13 -9.76 -0.43 14.74
N CYS A 14 -10.87 0.09 14.19
CA CYS A 14 -12.17 -0.57 14.30
C CYS A 14 -12.14 -1.99 13.69
N TYR A 15 -11.42 -2.19 12.58
CA TYR A 15 -11.30 -3.51 11.96
C TYR A 15 -10.40 -4.45 12.78
N GLU A 16 -9.30 -3.95 13.34
CA GLU A 16 -8.43 -4.70 14.26
C GLU A 16 -9.19 -5.15 15.50
N ALA A 17 -9.95 -4.24 16.14
CA ALA A 17 -10.82 -4.59 17.26
C ALA A 17 -11.82 -5.70 16.89
N CYS A 18 -12.44 -5.63 15.70
CA CYS A 18 -13.31 -6.71 15.22
C CYS A 18 -12.55 -8.04 15.04
N LEU A 19 -11.31 -8.01 14.56
CA LEU A 19 -10.49 -9.21 14.38
C LEU A 19 -10.07 -9.82 15.73
N GLU A 20 -9.69 -9.00 16.70
CA GLU A 20 -9.35 -9.47 18.05
C GLU A 20 -10.54 -10.13 18.74
N LEU A 21 -11.71 -9.50 18.66
CA LEU A 21 -12.97 -10.09 19.14
C LEU A 21 -13.28 -11.41 18.43
N LEU A 22 -13.10 -11.46 17.11
CA LEU A 22 -13.28 -12.70 16.34
C LEU A 22 -12.32 -13.81 16.77
N ASN A 23 -11.05 -13.47 16.99
CA ASN A 23 -10.02 -14.41 17.45
C ASN A 23 -10.38 -15.02 18.81
N ARG A 24 -11.00 -14.22 19.69
CA ARG A 24 -11.49 -14.67 21.00
C ARG A 24 -12.89 -15.30 20.95
N SER A 25 -13.49 -15.42 19.76
CA SER A 25 -14.87 -15.90 19.57
C SER A 25 -15.91 -15.10 20.36
N GLU A 26 -15.64 -13.82 20.58
CA GLU A 26 -16.55 -12.89 21.23
C GLU A 26 -17.53 -12.29 20.20
N ALA A 27 -18.72 -11.93 20.67
CA ALA A 27 -19.71 -11.30 19.81
C ALA A 27 -19.21 -9.93 19.33
N ILE A 28 -19.26 -9.69 18.03
CA ILE A 28 -18.89 -8.39 17.45
C ILE A 28 -20.14 -7.51 17.39
N ASN A 29 -20.21 -6.53 18.30
CA ASN A 29 -21.24 -5.51 18.31
C ASN A 29 -20.64 -4.18 18.79
N GLN A 30 -21.45 -3.12 18.78
CA GLN A 30 -20.97 -1.79 19.12
C GLN A 30 -20.35 -1.69 20.51
N VAL A 31 -20.90 -2.39 21.50
CA VAL A 31 -20.42 -2.34 22.89
C VAL A 31 -19.10 -3.08 23.03
N THR A 32 -18.99 -4.28 22.45
CA THR A 32 -17.76 -5.07 22.51
C THR A 32 -16.63 -4.41 21.73
N VAL A 33 -16.92 -3.82 20.57
CA VAL A 33 -15.94 -3.05 19.80
C VAL A 33 -15.50 -1.79 20.56
N ALA A 34 -16.42 -1.08 21.21
CA ALA A 34 -16.05 0.09 22.03
C ALA A 34 -15.11 -0.32 23.17
N HIS A 35 -15.42 -1.42 23.87
CA HIS A 35 -14.58 -1.94 24.95
C HIS A 35 -13.19 -2.38 24.46
N GLU A 36 -13.13 -3.02 23.30
CA GLU A 36 -11.86 -3.43 22.71
C GLU A 36 -10.99 -2.22 22.32
N LEU A 37 -11.60 -1.21 21.69
CA LEU A 37 -10.91 0.04 21.35
C LEU A 37 -10.43 0.81 22.60
N ASP A 38 -11.17 0.72 23.70
CA ASP A 38 -10.77 1.30 24.99
C ASP A 38 -9.55 0.55 25.57
N THR A 39 -9.57 -0.78 25.50
CA THR A 39 -8.42 -1.63 25.91
C THR A 39 -7.18 -1.35 25.07
N MET A 40 -7.35 -1.01 23.79
CA MET A 40 -6.29 -0.55 22.89
C MET A 40 -5.85 0.91 23.12
N ASN A 41 -6.51 1.65 24.02
CA ASN A 41 -6.31 3.09 24.29
C ASN A 41 -6.53 4.01 23.07
N VAL A 42 -7.37 3.62 22.11
CA VAL A 42 -7.64 4.40 20.88
C VAL A 42 -9.11 4.81 20.73
N LEU A 43 -9.99 4.48 21.68
CA LEU A 43 -11.42 4.78 21.60
C LEU A 43 -11.71 6.27 21.39
N GLU A 44 -11.03 7.14 22.13
CA GLU A 44 -11.19 8.60 22.00
C GLU A 44 -10.70 9.10 20.63
N GLU A 45 -9.58 8.57 20.12
CA GLU A 45 -9.03 8.95 18.81
C GLU A 45 -9.93 8.52 17.64
N VAL A 46 -10.68 7.43 17.81
CA VAL A 46 -11.70 6.99 16.86
C VAL A 46 -12.91 7.95 16.83
N GLY A 47 -13.13 8.74 17.89
CA GLY A 47 -14.31 9.60 18.08
C GLY A 47 -15.32 9.06 19.10
N GLY A 48 -14.89 8.10 19.93
CA GLY A 48 -15.66 7.52 21.02
C GLY A 48 -16.85 6.67 20.57
N SER A 49 -17.66 6.27 21.55
CA SER A 49 -18.88 5.46 21.31
C SER A 49 -19.89 6.15 20.37
N SER A 50 -19.85 7.48 20.27
CA SER A 50 -20.69 8.26 19.34
C SER A 50 -20.36 7.95 17.88
N TYR A 51 -19.07 7.82 17.54
CA TYR A 51 -18.67 7.48 16.18
C TYR A 51 -19.21 6.11 15.75
N LEU A 52 -19.11 5.11 16.63
CA LEU A 52 -19.61 3.77 16.34
C LEU A 52 -21.14 3.75 16.15
N ASN A 53 -21.89 4.52 16.96
CA ASN A 53 -23.33 4.72 16.77
C ASN A 53 -23.65 5.27 15.36
N GLN A 54 -22.88 6.28 14.92
CA GLN A 54 -23.08 6.88 13.60
C GLN A 54 -22.80 5.88 12.47
N VAL A 55 -21.75 5.06 12.59
CA VAL A 55 -21.43 4.05 11.58
C VAL A 55 -22.58 3.04 11.44
N VAL A 56 -23.13 2.56 12.56
CA VAL A 56 -24.28 1.64 12.58
C VAL A 56 -25.53 2.30 11.99
N ALA A 57 -25.76 3.58 12.28
CA ALA A 57 -26.91 4.31 11.76
C ALA A 57 -26.83 4.55 10.24
N VAL A 58 -25.63 4.78 9.69
CA VAL A 58 -25.42 5.04 8.26
C VAL A 58 -25.51 3.75 7.43
N VAL A 59 -25.09 2.61 7.99
CA VAL A 59 -25.14 1.30 7.30
C VAL A 59 -25.88 0.29 8.17
N PRO A 60 -27.23 0.33 8.18
CA PRO A 60 -28.04 -0.51 9.05
C PRO A 60 -28.09 -1.98 8.61
N THR A 61 -27.70 -2.31 7.38
CA THR A 61 -27.72 -3.68 6.87
C THR A 61 -26.36 -4.09 6.30
N SER A 62 -25.98 -5.34 6.57
CA SER A 62 -24.75 -5.95 6.06
C SER A 62 -24.87 -6.52 4.65
N VAL A 63 -26.03 -6.36 3.99
CA VAL A 63 -26.35 -6.98 2.68
C VAL A 63 -25.32 -6.62 1.60
N HIS A 64 -24.72 -5.44 1.68
CA HIS A 64 -23.73 -4.96 0.70
C HIS A 64 -22.29 -5.01 1.21
N ILE A 65 -22.01 -5.72 2.31
CA ILE A 65 -20.69 -5.70 2.95
C ILE A 65 -19.57 -6.19 2.02
N GLU A 66 -19.84 -7.21 1.21
CA GLU A 66 -18.86 -7.71 0.23
C GLU A 66 -18.53 -6.67 -0.84
N TYR A 67 -19.53 -5.90 -1.28
CA TYR A 67 -19.33 -4.84 -2.27
C TYR A 67 -18.42 -3.74 -1.71
N TYR A 68 -18.69 -3.26 -0.50
CA TYR A 68 -17.83 -2.26 0.16
C TYR A 68 -16.44 -2.80 0.45
N GLY A 69 -16.32 -4.06 0.88
CA GLY A 69 -15.03 -4.74 1.08
C GLY A 69 -14.19 -4.78 -0.20
N ARG A 70 -14.81 -5.05 -1.36
CA ARG A 70 -14.12 -4.98 -2.66
C ARG A 70 -13.62 -3.58 -3.00
N ILE A 71 -14.37 -2.53 -2.66
CA ILE A 71 -13.93 -1.13 -2.87
C ILE A 71 -12.69 -0.85 -2.02
N VAL A 72 -12.72 -1.18 -0.73
CA VAL A 72 -11.57 -0.97 0.18
C VAL A 72 -10.34 -1.72 -0.35
N HIS A 73 -10.48 -2.99 -0.67
CA HIS A 73 -9.39 -3.81 -1.19
C HIS A 73 -8.81 -3.27 -2.51
N ARG A 74 -9.67 -2.88 -3.46
CA ARG A 74 -9.22 -2.29 -4.74
C ARG A 74 -8.40 -1.02 -4.51
N THR A 75 -8.90 -0.10 -3.68
CA THR A 75 -8.17 1.15 -3.40
C THR A 75 -6.86 0.90 -2.67
N ALA A 76 -6.80 -0.08 -1.76
CA ALA A 76 -5.58 -0.48 -1.08
C ALA A 76 -4.52 -1.00 -2.06
N THR A 77 -4.92 -1.85 -2.99
CA THR A 77 -4.03 -2.37 -4.03
C THR A 77 -3.50 -1.25 -4.93
N MET A 78 -4.32 -0.27 -5.30
CA MET A 78 -3.84 0.89 -6.06
C MET A 78 -2.80 1.71 -5.28
N ARG A 79 -2.99 1.93 -3.97
CA ARG A 79 -1.99 2.62 -3.13
C ARG A 79 -0.67 1.86 -3.03
N ARG A 80 -0.74 0.53 -2.89
CA ARG A 80 0.46 -0.33 -2.91
C ARG A 80 1.20 -0.24 -4.23
N LEU A 81 0.50 -0.25 -5.36
CA LEU A 81 1.11 -0.09 -6.68
C LEU A 81 1.81 1.26 -6.85
N ILE A 82 1.22 2.35 -6.37
CA ILE A 82 1.85 3.67 -6.39
C ILE A 82 3.14 3.65 -5.57
N THR A 83 3.11 3.06 -4.38
CA THR A 83 4.29 2.97 -3.50
C THR A 83 5.43 2.22 -4.19
N VAL A 84 5.15 1.03 -4.74
CA VAL A 84 6.14 0.24 -5.47
C VAL A 84 6.69 0.99 -6.69
N ALA A 85 5.84 1.71 -7.43
CA ALA A 85 6.29 2.51 -8.57
C ALA A 85 7.20 3.66 -8.14
N SER A 86 6.91 4.31 -7.01
CA SER A 86 7.77 5.34 -6.43
C SER A 86 9.12 4.76 -5.98
N ASP A 87 9.13 3.60 -5.34
CA ASP A 87 10.36 2.92 -4.91
C ASP A 87 11.24 2.57 -6.13
N ILE A 88 10.64 2.05 -7.21
CA ILE A 88 11.34 1.76 -8.46
C ILE A 88 11.93 3.03 -9.08
N ALA A 89 11.16 4.13 -9.10
CA ALA A 89 11.64 5.40 -9.62
C ALA A 89 12.82 5.94 -8.79
N GLU A 90 12.77 5.83 -7.46
CA GLU A 90 13.84 6.25 -6.57
C GLU A 90 15.14 5.46 -6.81
N ILE A 91 15.04 4.14 -7.03
CA ILE A 91 16.17 3.29 -7.42
C ILE A 91 16.78 3.79 -8.73
N GLY A 92 15.94 4.08 -9.74
CA GLY A 92 16.41 4.57 -11.05
C GLY A 92 17.09 5.94 -11.01
N PHE A 93 16.75 6.81 -10.04
CA PHE A 93 17.46 8.07 -9.82
C PHE A 93 18.76 7.92 -9.02
N LYS A 94 18.87 6.91 -8.15
CA LYS A 94 20.06 6.66 -7.34
C LYS A 94 21.18 5.97 -8.13
N ASP A 95 20.84 5.17 -9.13
CA ASP A 95 21.80 4.56 -10.07
C ASP A 95 22.08 5.48 -11.27
N ASP A 96 22.85 6.57 -11.08
CA ASP A 96 23.70 7.11 -12.15
C ASP A 96 24.83 8.05 -11.65
N PRO A 97 26.10 7.63 -11.82
CA PRO A 97 27.06 8.53 -12.45
C PRO A 97 27.85 7.92 -13.63
N ASP A 98 27.34 6.87 -14.29
CA ASP A 98 28.01 6.34 -15.49
C ASP A 98 27.11 5.65 -16.55
N VAL A 99 25.86 6.09 -16.76
CA VAL A 99 25.03 5.63 -17.89
C VAL A 99 25.69 6.01 -19.24
N ASP A 100 26.54 7.05 -19.26
CA ASP A 100 27.37 7.41 -20.42
C ASP A 100 28.52 6.41 -20.69
N SER A 101 29.10 5.74 -19.67
CA SER A 101 30.11 4.68 -19.92
C SER A 101 29.53 3.45 -20.63
N PHE A 102 28.23 3.18 -20.47
CA PHE A 102 27.58 2.04 -21.11
C PHE A 102 27.34 2.30 -22.61
N ALA A 103 27.04 3.54 -22.98
CA ALA A 103 26.90 3.95 -24.39
C ALA A 103 28.25 4.09 -25.12
N GLY A 104 29.34 4.38 -24.40
CA GLY A 104 30.68 4.59 -24.95
C GLY A 104 31.41 3.32 -25.46
N ARG A 105 30.98 2.12 -25.07
CA ARG A 105 31.62 0.85 -25.49
C ARG A 105 31.14 0.28 -26.83
N SER A 106 30.01 0.77 -27.37
CA SER A 106 29.43 0.28 -28.63
C SER A 106 29.69 1.16 -29.85
N ARG A 107 30.52 2.21 -29.74
CA ARG A 107 30.98 3.01 -30.88
C ARG A 107 32.50 2.98 -31.00
N ARG A 108 33.07 1.84 -31.36
CA ARG A 108 34.38 1.82 -32.05
C ARG A 108 34.14 1.63 -33.54
N PRO A 109 34.29 2.69 -34.37
CA PRO A 109 34.34 2.50 -35.81
C PRO A 109 35.58 1.67 -36.13
N VAL A 110 35.38 0.48 -36.70
CA VAL A 110 36.46 -0.33 -37.28
C VAL A 110 36.92 0.39 -38.54
N VAL A 111 37.75 1.44 -38.38
CA VAL A 111 38.48 2.04 -39.50
C VAL A 111 39.76 1.21 -39.67
N ARG A 112 39.63 0.12 -40.42
CA ARG A 112 40.79 -0.66 -40.86
C ARG A 112 41.51 0.16 -41.93
N HIS A 113 42.57 0.84 -41.52
CA HIS A 113 43.50 1.56 -42.38
C HIS A 113 43.94 0.68 -43.55
N SER A 114 43.73 1.18 -44.76
CA SER A 114 44.34 0.70 -45.99
C SER A 114 45.71 1.35 -46.19
N PHE A 115 46.58 0.58 -46.85
CA PHE A 115 47.88 0.93 -47.45
C PHE A 115 49.12 1.02 -46.56
N ARG A 116 50.01 0.04 -46.77
CA ARG A 116 51.43 0.31 -47.00
C ARG A 116 52.02 -0.74 -47.95
N SER A 117 52.16 -0.37 -49.23
CA SER A 117 53.25 -0.89 -50.07
C SER A 117 54.51 -0.07 -49.76
N PRO A 118 55.72 -0.64 -49.86
CA PRO A 118 56.49 -0.38 -51.08
C PRO A 118 57.37 -1.56 -51.55
N HIS A 119 57.50 -1.61 -52.89
CA HIS A 119 58.57 -2.15 -53.74
C HIS A 119 59.65 -3.08 -53.15
N ALA A 120 59.74 -4.27 -53.76
CA ALA A 120 60.92 -4.73 -54.51
C ALA A 120 60.43 -5.66 -55.65
#